data_AF-A0A081BGD1-F1
#
_entry.id   AF-A0A081BGD1-F1
#
_cell.length_a   1.000
_cell.length_b   1.000
_cell.length_c   1.000
_cell.angle_alpha   90.00
_cell.angle_beta   90.00
_cell.angle_gamma   90.00
#
_symmetry.space_group_name_H-M   'P 1'
#
loop_
_entity.id
_entity.type
_entity.pdbx_description
1 polymer ?
#
loop_
_entity_poly.entity_id
_entity_poly.type
_entity_poly.pdbx_seq_one_letter_code
_entity_poly.pdbx_strand_id
1 'polypeptide(L)'
;MSARAKSRSIAGRATIVGVIGLLVIYILASILPYGYLSREALATMKEPAMVYIFENMVGSWGGTFISIGLLISILGAWLSWTMLPAETLQSMSEQNLLPKFFGKKNRFGAPTTALVLTGVIVQLFLISLLFTNQAYIFAYSLCTASIVICYIFVAAYQVKYSWQNLAVKGNKWQLVIGLFALVFQIGAIILAGIQYLLICLIIYIPGIVFYMFARKNAVNRFLTKREWSATAVICAAAVATIFLLSNGIIHI
;
A
#
# COMPACT_ATOMS: atom_id res chain seq x y z
N MET A 1 -8.81 -11.85 -2.72
CA MET A 1 -10.21 -11.84 -2.22
C MET A 1 -11.30 -11.65 -3.27
N SER A 2 -11.16 -10.81 -4.30
CA SER A 2 -12.19 -10.67 -5.37
C SER A 2 -12.50 -11.99 -6.11
N ALA A 3 -11.51 -12.88 -6.24
CA ALA A 3 -11.70 -14.24 -6.78
C ALA A 3 -12.55 -15.15 -5.87
N ARG A 4 -12.72 -14.82 -4.59
CA ARG A 4 -13.58 -15.54 -3.62
C ARG A 4 -14.94 -14.84 -3.42
N ALA A 5 -15.19 -13.71 -4.09
CA ALA A 5 -16.46 -13.02 -4.00
C ALA A 5 -17.53 -13.74 -4.85
N LYS A 6 -18.78 -13.76 -4.35
CA LYS A 6 -19.92 -14.40 -5.03
C LYS A 6 -20.14 -13.89 -6.46
N SER A 7 -19.81 -12.63 -6.74
CA SER A 7 -19.73 -12.10 -8.11
C SER A 7 -18.85 -10.84 -8.18
N ARG A 8 -18.36 -10.52 -9.38
CA ARG A 8 -17.61 -9.27 -9.64
C ARG A 8 -18.42 -8.02 -9.33
N SER A 9 -19.73 -8.05 -9.60
CA SER A 9 -20.66 -6.94 -9.32
C SER A 9 -20.82 -6.69 -7.82
N ILE A 10 -20.92 -7.76 -7.02
CA ILE A 10 -21.01 -7.66 -5.56
C ILE A 10 -19.72 -7.05 -4.99
N ALA A 11 -18.56 -7.50 -5.45
CA ALA A 11 -17.28 -6.94 -5.02
C ALA A 11 -17.20 -5.43 -5.31
N GLY A 12 -17.58 -5.00 -6.53
CA GLY A 12 -17.57 -3.58 -6.90
C GLY A 12 -18.52 -2.74 -6.04
N ARG A 13 -19.75 -3.21 -5.81
CA ARG A 13 -20.72 -2.52 -4.93
C ARG A 13 -20.22 -2.43 -3.50
N ALA A 14 -19.67 -3.53 -2.95
CA ALA A 14 -19.11 -3.55 -1.61
C ALA A 14 -17.95 -2.54 -1.46
N THR A 15 -17.09 -2.40 -2.46
CA THR A 15 -16.03 -1.39 -2.46
C THR A 15 -16.60 0.02 -2.44
N ILE A 16 -17.60 0.33 -3.28
CA ILE A 16 -18.20 1.68 -3.32
C ILE A 16 -18.86 2.02 -1.98
N VAL A 17 -19.69 1.11 -1.45
CA VAL A 17 -20.35 1.31 -0.16
C VAL A 17 -19.34 1.45 0.97
N GLY A 18 -18.29 0.63 0.97
CA GLY A 18 -17.20 0.71 1.94
C GLY A 18 -16.46 2.04 1.89
N VAL A 19 -16.13 2.53 0.68
CA VAL A 19 -15.45 3.83 0.50
C VAL A 19 -16.33 4.99 0.96
N ILE A 20 -17.62 5.00 0.59
CA ILE A 20 -18.55 6.05 1.02
C ILE A 20 -18.73 6.03 2.53
N GLY A 21 -18.93 4.85 3.12
CA GLY A 21 -19.06 4.71 4.58
C GLY A 21 -17.82 5.19 5.31
N LEU A 22 -16.62 4.81 4.84
CA LEU A 22 -15.36 5.27 5.41
C LEU A 22 -15.21 6.78 5.29
N LEU A 23 -15.56 7.37 4.14
CA LEU A 23 -15.47 8.81 3.91
C LEU A 23 -16.37 9.58 4.87
N VAL A 24 -17.61 9.12 5.08
CA VAL A 24 -18.53 9.74 6.07
C VAL A 24 -17.94 9.64 7.47
N ILE A 25 -17.44 8.46 7.87
CA ILE A 25 -16.83 8.28 9.19
C ILE A 25 -15.61 9.20 9.37
N TYR A 26 -14.76 9.33 8.35
CA TYR A 26 -13.59 10.21 8.40
C TYR A 26 -13.98 11.68 8.51
N ILE A 27 -14.95 12.15 7.72
CA ILE A 27 -15.45 13.52 7.83
C ILE A 27 -15.99 13.80 9.23
N LEU A 28 -16.82 12.90 9.76
CA LEU A 28 -17.38 13.05 11.10
C LEU A 28 -16.27 13.03 12.16
N ALA A 29 -15.36 12.07 12.12
CA ALA A 29 -14.27 11.95 13.08
C ALA A 29 -13.30 13.14 13.03
N SER A 30 -13.12 13.79 11.87
CA SER A 30 -12.28 14.98 11.74
C SER A 30 -12.97 16.27 12.17
N ILE A 31 -14.28 16.40 11.97
CA ILE A 31 -15.02 17.65 12.25
C ILE A 31 -15.54 17.67 13.69
N LEU A 32 -16.08 16.57 14.20
CA LEU A 32 -16.72 16.51 15.53
C LEU A 32 -15.82 17.01 16.68
N PRO A 33 -14.50 16.73 16.73
CA PRO A 33 -13.62 17.27 17.76
C PRO A 33 -13.67 18.79 17.90
N TYR A 34 -13.76 19.52 16.77
CA TYR A 34 -13.83 20.99 16.76
C TYR A 34 -15.15 21.55 17.27
N GLY A 35 -16.20 20.73 17.35
CA GLY A 35 -17.47 21.11 17.97
C GLY A 35 -17.44 21.08 19.50
N TYR A 36 -16.47 20.38 20.09
CA TYR A 36 -16.37 20.19 21.55
C TYR A 36 -15.20 20.95 22.18
N LEU A 37 -14.03 20.97 21.53
CA LEU A 37 -12.82 21.59 22.06
C LEU A 37 -12.32 22.72 21.14
N SER A 38 -11.65 23.71 21.75
CA SER A 38 -10.95 24.75 20.99
C SER A 38 -9.79 24.15 20.20
N ARG A 39 -9.39 24.83 19.12
CA ARG A 39 -8.24 24.42 18.29
C ARG A 39 -6.97 24.26 19.12
N GLU A 40 -6.74 25.16 20.07
CA GLU A 40 -5.57 25.14 20.95
C GLU A 40 -5.58 23.92 21.87
N ALA A 41 -6.73 23.60 22.46
CA ALA A 41 -6.87 22.40 23.28
C ALA A 41 -6.63 21.13 22.46
N LEU A 42 -7.24 21.02 21.27
CA LEU A 42 -7.04 19.87 20.38
C LEU A 42 -5.59 19.68 19.96
N ALA A 43 -4.84 20.75 19.71
CA ALA A 43 -3.44 20.68 19.31
C ALA A 43 -2.51 20.12 20.42
N THR A 44 -2.93 20.20 21.68
CA THR A 44 -2.16 19.70 22.84
C THR A 44 -2.59 18.31 23.30
N MET A 45 -3.65 17.75 22.71
CA MET A 45 -4.20 16.45 23.08
C MET A 45 -3.27 15.31 22.67
N LYS A 46 -3.21 14.28 23.52
CA LYS A 46 -2.51 13.04 23.18
C LYS A 46 -3.28 12.29 22.09
N GLU A 47 -2.54 11.69 21.17
CA GLU A 47 -3.11 10.78 20.20
C GLU A 47 -3.32 9.39 20.82
N PRO A 48 -4.44 8.70 20.55
CA PRO A 48 -5.55 9.09 19.67
C PRO A 48 -6.56 10.03 20.38
N ALA A 49 -6.74 11.24 19.87
CA ALA A 49 -7.52 12.29 20.54
C ALA A 49 -8.97 11.88 20.87
N MET A 50 -9.61 11.08 20.02
CA MET A 50 -11.00 10.64 20.20
C MET A 50 -11.25 9.86 21.49
N VAL A 51 -10.24 9.13 21.99
CA VAL A 51 -10.34 8.40 23.27
C VAL A 51 -10.56 9.40 24.41
N TYR A 52 -9.71 10.41 24.48
CA TYR A 52 -9.73 11.43 25.53
C TYR A 52 -10.92 12.39 25.38
N ILE A 53 -11.34 12.69 24.14
CA ILE A 53 -12.54 13.49 23.88
C ILE A 53 -13.77 12.80 24.46
N PHE A 54 -13.98 11.52 24.13
CA PHE A 54 -15.13 10.76 24.62
C PHE A 54 -15.08 10.55 26.14
N GLU A 55 -13.90 10.34 26.70
CA GLU A 55 -13.72 10.30 28.15
C GLU A 55 -14.16 11.59 28.84
N ASN A 56 -13.78 12.75 28.29
CA ASN A 56 -14.19 14.05 28.82
C ASN A 56 -15.70 14.34 28.62
N MET A 57 -16.32 13.79 27.57
CA MET A 57 -17.74 14.05 27.25
C MET A 57 -18.72 13.21 28.09
N VAL A 58 -18.43 11.92 28.27
CA VAL A 58 -19.38 10.98 28.90
C VAL A 58 -18.80 10.24 30.10
N GLY A 59 -17.54 10.52 30.46
CA GLY A 59 -16.81 9.85 31.54
C GLY A 59 -15.95 8.69 31.04
N SER A 60 -15.24 8.03 31.97
CA SER A 60 -14.24 6.98 31.70
C SER A 60 -14.75 5.80 30.85
N TRP A 61 -16.05 5.49 30.92
CA TRP A 61 -16.64 4.44 30.09
C TRP A 61 -16.58 4.78 28.59
N GLY A 62 -16.69 6.05 28.21
CA GLY A 62 -16.62 6.49 26.82
C GLY A 62 -15.23 6.28 26.21
N GLY A 63 -14.19 6.68 26.95
CA GLY A 63 -12.79 6.43 26.54
C GLY A 63 -12.49 4.93 26.43
N THR A 64 -12.99 4.14 27.38
CA THR A 64 -12.85 2.67 27.36
C THR A 64 -13.52 2.05 26.13
N PHE A 65 -14.75 2.47 25.80
CA PHE A 65 -15.48 2.00 24.63
C PHE A 65 -14.73 2.28 23.32
N ILE A 66 -14.23 3.52 23.13
CA ILE A 66 -13.44 3.89 21.95
C ILE A 66 -12.14 3.08 21.90
N SER A 67 -11.49 2.88 23.04
CA SER A 67 -10.24 2.10 23.12
C SER A 67 -10.44 0.64 22.71
N ILE A 68 -11.54 -0.01 23.13
CA ILE A 68 -11.88 -1.37 22.72
C ILE A 68 -12.14 -1.42 21.21
N GLY A 69 -12.91 -0.46 20.68
CA GLY A 69 -13.16 -0.37 19.24
C GLY A 69 -11.88 -0.19 18.42
N LEU A 70 -10.95 0.64 18.90
CA LEU A 70 -9.63 0.84 18.31
C LEU A 70 -8.82 -0.46 18.30
N LEU A 71 -8.78 -1.20 19.41
CA LEU A 71 -8.07 -2.48 19.51
C LEU A 71 -8.62 -3.50 18.50
N ILE A 72 -9.94 -3.66 18.44
CA ILE A 72 -10.59 -4.58 17.49
C ILE A 72 -10.25 -4.16 16.04
N SER A 73 -10.30 -2.86 15.75
CA SER A 73 -9.97 -2.33 14.42
C SER A 73 -8.52 -2.62 14.02
N ILE A 74 -7.57 -2.37 14.92
CA ILE A 74 -6.14 -2.63 14.69
C ILE A 74 -5.88 -4.11 14.49
N LEU A 75 -6.47 -4.99 15.30
CA LEU A 75 -6.32 -6.44 15.16
C LEU A 75 -6.90 -6.95 13.83
N GLY A 76 -8.06 -6.45 13.42
CA GLY A 76 -8.67 -6.78 12.14
C GLY A 76 -7.83 -6.30 10.94
N ALA A 77 -7.31 -5.08 11.02
CA ALA A 77 -6.40 -4.53 10.02
C ALA A 77 -5.09 -5.34 9.94
N TRP A 78 -4.49 -5.66 11.09
CA TRP A 78 -3.25 -6.44 11.16
C TRP A 78 -3.40 -7.81 10.52
N LEU A 79 -4.49 -8.54 10.81
CA LEU A 79 -4.77 -9.83 10.19
C LEU A 79 -4.94 -9.69 8.66
N SER A 80 -5.72 -8.70 8.22
CA SER A 80 -5.98 -8.45 6.79
C SER A 80 -4.69 -8.12 6.02
N TRP A 81 -3.86 -7.25 6.59
CA TRP A 81 -2.59 -6.82 6.00
C TRP A 81 -1.47 -7.87 6.12
N THR A 82 -1.62 -8.89 6.97
CA THR A 82 -0.70 -10.03 6.99
C THR A 82 -1.06 -11.05 5.91
N MET A 83 -2.35 -11.30 5.70
CA MET A 83 -2.82 -12.30 4.73
C MET A 83 -2.68 -11.83 3.28
N LEU A 84 -3.03 -10.58 2.97
CA LEU A 84 -3.05 -10.07 1.60
C LEU A 84 -1.69 -10.13 0.87
N PRO A 85 -0.56 -9.72 1.49
CA PRO A 85 0.76 -9.86 0.86
C PRO A 85 1.12 -11.32 0.63
N ALA A 86 0.82 -12.20 1.59
CA ALA A 86 1.11 -13.62 1.47
C ALA A 86 0.31 -14.28 0.32
N GLU A 87 -0.98 -13.96 0.18
CA GLU A 87 -1.81 -14.40 -0.95
C GLU A 87 -1.29 -13.83 -2.29
N THR A 88 -0.80 -12.58 -2.29
CA THR A 88 -0.26 -11.93 -3.48
C THR A 88 1.05 -12.60 -3.93
N LEU A 89 1.98 -12.82 -3.00
CA LEU A 89 3.24 -13.54 -3.27
C LEU A 89 2.97 -14.97 -3.77
N GLN A 90 2.00 -15.65 -3.16
CA GLN A 90 1.57 -16.98 -3.60
C GLN A 90 1.00 -16.94 -5.03
N SER A 91 0.09 -16.01 -5.32
CA SER A 91 -0.53 -15.87 -6.64
C SER A 91 0.51 -15.51 -7.72
N MET A 92 1.48 -14.65 -7.40
CA MET A 92 2.59 -14.32 -8.28
C MET A 92 3.51 -15.53 -8.53
N SER A 93 3.76 -16.34 -7.50
CA SER A 93 4.53 -17.58 -7.63
C SER A 93 3.81 -18.62 -8.50
N GLU A 94 2.49 -18.78 -8.36
CA GLU A 94 1.66 -19.66 -9.20
C GLU A 94 1.69 -19.23 -10.68
N GLN A 95 1.85 -17.93 -10.95
CA GLN A 95 2.01 -17.36 -12.29
C GLN A 95 3.47 -17.34 -12.79
N ASN A 96 4.40 -18.00 -12.08
CA ASN A 96 5.83 -18.02 -12.39
C ASN A 96 6.50 -16.63 -12.42
N LEU A 97 5.93 -15.64 -11.72
CA LEU A 97 6.52 -14.31 -11.55
C LEU A 97 7.45 -14.23 -10.33
N LEU A 98 7.34 -15.21 -9.42
CA LEU A 98 8.22 -15.35 -8.25
C LEU A 98 8.69 -16.80 -8.09
N PRO A 99 9.83 -17.03 -7.41
CA PRO A 99 10.33 -18.37 -7.14
C PRO A 99 9.26 -19.27 -6.48
N LYS A 100 9.21 -20.55 -6.88
CA LYS A 100 8.18 -21.51 -6.44
C LYS A 100 8.06 -21.67 -4.92
N PHE A 101 9.12 -21.39 -4.16
CA PHE A 101 9.09 -21.50 -2.71
C PHE A 101 8.13 -20.48 -2.05
N PHE A 102 7.89 -19.31 -2.66
CA PHE A 102 6.91 -18.34 -2.15
C PHE A 102 5.47 -18.85 -2.25
N GLY A 103 5.17 -19.69 -3.24
CA GLY A 103 3.86 -20.30 -3.44
C GLY A 103 3.67 -21.65 -2.74
N LYS A 104 4.68 -22.18 -2.04
CA LYS A 104 4.58 -23.50 -1.38
C LYS A 104 3.59 -23.45 -0.23
N LYS A 105 2.46 -24.16 -0.39
CA LYS A 105 1.40 -24.26 0.62
C LYS A 105 1.71 -25.36 1.64
N ASN A 106 1.31 -25.14 2.89
CA ASN A 106 1.28 -26.19 3.90
C ASN A 106 0.01 -27.06 3.79
N ARG A 107 -0.17 -28.02 4.70
CA ARG A 107 -1.34 -28.91 4.79
C ARG A 107 -2.69 -28.17 4.92
N PHE A 108 -2.68 -26.91 5.35
CA PHE A 108 -3.87 -26.06 5.51
C PHE A 108 -4.05 -25.08 4.34
N GLY A 109 -3.25 -25.19 3.27
CA GLY A 109 -3.36 -24.33 2.10
C GLY A 109 -2.72 -22.94 2.26
N ALA A 110 -1.98 -22.67 3.34
CA ALA A 110 -1.35 -21.38 3.58
C ALA A 110 0.10 -21.34 3.07
N PRO A 111 0.55 -20.22 2.43
CA PRO A 111 1.92 -20.07 1.92
C PRO A 111 2.91 -19.76 3.05
N THR A 112 3.39 -20.79 3.75
CA THR A 112 4.21 -20.65 4.97
C THR A 112 5.45 -19.79 4.76
N THR A 113 6.18 -19.96 3.66
CA THR A 113 7.43 -19.22 3.44
C THR A 113 7.18 -17.72 3.26
N ALA A 114 6.10 -17.34 2.56
CA ALA A 114 5.70 -15.94 2.42
C ALA A 114 5.29 -15.33 3.77
N LEU A 115 4.53 -16.07 4.59
CA LEU A 115 4.10 -15.62 5.92
C LEU A 115 5.29 -15.47 6.89
N VAL A 116 6.21 -16.42 6.91
CA VAL A 116 7.40 -16.35 7.77
C VAL A 116 8.31 -15.20 7.34
N LEU A 117 8.55 -15.02 6.04
CA LEU A 117 9.38 -13.92 5.56
C LEU A 117 8.79 -12.56 5.91
N THR A 118 7.49 -12.37 5.67
CA THR A 118 6.80 -11.12 6.02
C THR A 118 6.84 -10.87 7.53
N GLY A 119 6.62 -11.90 8.35
CA GLY A 119 6.75 -11.81 9.80
C GLY A 119 8.16 -11.42 10.27
N VAL A 120 9.20 -12.01 9.68
CA VAL A 120 10.60 -11.66 10.00
C VAL A 120 10.90 -10.20 9.65
N ILE A 121 10.49 -9.74 8.46
CA ILE A 121 10.68 -8.35 8.03
C ILE A 121 9.95 -7.38 8.99
N VAL A 122 8.71 -7.69 9.34
CA VAL A 122 7.94 -6.88 10.30
C VAL A 122 8.62 -6.86 11.67
N GLN A 123 9.12 -7.99 12.15
CA GLN A 123 9.80 -8.05 13.45
C GLN A 123 11.11 -7.25 13.46
N LEU A 124 11.93 -7.37 12.40
CA LEU A 124 13.14 -6.57 12.25
C LEU A 124 12.81 -5.07 12.22
N PHE A 125 11.72 -4.70 11.56
CA PHE A 125 11.24 -3.33 11.55
C PHE A 125 10.78 -2.87 12.95
N LEU A 126 9.99 -3.65 13.67
CA LEU A 126 9.57 -3.31 15.03
C LEU A 126 10.76 -3.15 15.99
N ILE A 127 11.79 -3.99 15.85
CA ILE A 127 13.04 -3.86 16.61
C ILE A 127 13.74 -2.53 16.26
N SER A 128 13.74 -2.12 14.99
CA SER A 128 14.35 -0.85 14.58
C SER A 128 13.68 0.38 15.23
N LEU A 129 12.37 0.30 15.51
CA LEU A 129 11.63 1.38 16.18
C LEU A 129 12.08 1.62 17.63
N LEU A 130 12.73 0.65 18.27
CA LEU A 130 13.29 0.83 19.61
C LEU A 130 14.49 1.79 19.62
N PHE A 131 15.14 1.99 18.47
CA PHE A 131 16.35 2.79 18.35
C PHE A 131 16.10 4.17 17.72
N THR A 132 15.07 4.34 16.90
CA THR A 132 14.78 5.61 16.23
C THR A 132 13.32 5.77 15.80
N ASN A 133 12.72 6.92 16.12
CA ASN A 133 11.39 7.29 15.63
C ASN A 133 11.40 7.63 14.13
N GLN A 134 12.56 7.96 13.55
CA GLN A 134 12.66 8.25 12.12
C GLN A 134 12.38 7.02 11.26
N ALA A 135 12.64 5.81 11.79
CA ALA A 135 12.30 4.57 11.09
C ALA A 135 10.79 4.44 10.84
N TYR A 136 9.95 4.94 11.77
CA TYR A 136 8.49 4.93 11.58
C TYR A 136 8.06 5.85 10.45
N ILE A 137 8.49 7.12 10.48
CA ILE A 137 8.14 8.12 9.46
C ILE A 137 8.66 7.69 8.09
N PHE A 138 9.89 7.17 8.04
CA PHE A 138 10.48 6.63 6.82
C PHE A 138 9.64 5.48 6.23
N ALA A 139 9.32 4.46 7.03
CA ALA A 139 8.55 3.31 6.55
C ALA A 139 7.13 3.69 6.14
N TYR A 140 6.48 4.58 6.90
CA TYR A 140 5.16 5.10 6.56
C TYR A 140 5.16 5.83 5.21
N SER A 141 6.14 6.72 5.00
CA SER A 141 6.26 7.50 3.76
C SER A 141 6.60 6.60 2.57
N LEU A 142 7.51 5.65 2.77
CA LEU A 142 7.90 4.66 1.77
C LEU A 142 6.72 3.73 1.38
N CYS A 143 5.91 3.31 2.35
CA CYS A 143 4.70 2.53 2.11
C CYS A 143 3.70 3.32 1.25
N THR A 144 3.46 4.58 1.62
CA THR A 144 2.58 5.49 0.88
C THR A 144 3.04 5.68 -0.57
N ALA A 145 4.34 5.95 -0.78
CA ALA A 145 4.92 6.07 -2.12
C ALA A 145 4.76 4.77 -2.94
N SER A 146 5.01 3.62 -2.30
CA SER A 146 4.88 2.30 -2.96
C SER A 146 3.45 2.01 -3.41
N ILE A 147 2.44 2.38 -2.61
CA ILE A 147 1.02 2.22 -2.96
C ILE A 147 0.65 3.13 -4.12
N VAL A 148 1.10 4.39 -4.10
CA VAL A 148 0.83 5.36 -5.17
C VAL A 148 1.37 4.87 -6.51
N ILE A 149 2.57 4.29 -6.55
CA ILE A 149 3.13 3.69 -7.78
C ILE A 149 2.21 2.60 -8.34
N CYS A 150 1.69 1.71 -7.49
CA CYS A 150 0.73 0.69 -7.91
C CYS A 150 -0.54 1.32 -8.50
N TYR A 151 -1.05 2.38 -7.89
CA TYR A 151 -2.24 3.10 -8.39
C TYR A 151 -1.99 3.86 -9.69
N ILE A 152 -0.79 4.40 -9.90
CA ILE A 152 -0.38 4.99 -11.19
C ILE A 152 -0.46 3.92 -12.28
N PHE A 153 0.08 2.72 -12.05
CA PHE A 153 0.01 1.64 -13.05
C PHE A 153 -1.41 1.18 -13.33
N VAL A 154 -2.26 1.07 -12.29
CA VAL A 154 -3.68 0.72 -12.47
C VAL A 154 -4.41 1.79 -13.27
N ALA A 155 -4.22 3.08 -12.95
CA ALA A 155 -4.84 4.19 -13.67
C ALA A 155 -4.35 4.26 -15.13
N ALA A 156 -3.04 4.13 -15.36
CA ALA A 156 -2.45 4.10 -16.70
C ALA A 156 -2.99 2.93 -17.53
N TYR A 157 -3.16 1.75 -16.92
CA TYR A 157 -3.78 0.61 -17.58
C TYR A 157 -5.25 0.86 -17.89
N GLN A 158 -6.02 1.47 -16.98
CA GLN A 158 -7.42 1.85 -17.22
C GLN A 158 -7.55 2.83 -18.40
N VAL A 159 -6.68 3.84 -18.48
CA VAL A 159 -6.61 4.78 -19.60
C VAL A 159 -6.32 4.04 -20.90
N LYS A 160 -5.26 3.23 -20.92
CA LYS A 160 -4.87 2.44 -22.10
C LYS A 160 -6.00 1.54 -22.59
N TYR A 161 -6.62 0.78 -21.66
CA TYR A 161 -7.69 -0.15 -21.98
C TYR A 161 -8.94 0.57 -22.49
N SER A 162 -9.34 1.66 -21.84
CA SER A 162 -10.52 2.44 -22.23
C SER A 162 -10.33 3.13 -23.57
N TRP A 163 -9.12 3.61 -23.86
CA TRP A 163 -8.76 4.20 -25.16
C TRP A 163 -8.83 3.18 -26.30
N GLN A 164 -8.33 1.97 -26.08
CA GLN A 164 -8.38 0.89 -27.09
C GLN A 164 -9.81 0.38 -27.34
N ASN A 165 -10.71 0.54 -26.37
CA ASN A 165 -12.07 -0.01 -26.41
C ASN A 165 -13.14 1.08 -26.33
N LEU A 166 -12.95 2.21 -27.01
CA LEU A 166 -13.85 3.38 -26.97
C LEU A 166 -15.28 3.09 -27.43
N ALA A 167 -15.47 2.09 -28.31
CA ALA A 167 -16.77 1.69 -28.82
C ALA A 167 -17.66 0.99 -27.77
N VAL A 168 -17.07 0.46 -26.69
CA VAL A 168 -17.82 -0.20 -25.61
C VAL A 168 -18.52 0.87 -24.75
N LYS A 169 -19.82 0.66 -24.50
CA LYS A 169 -20.64 1.58 -23.71
C LYS A 169 -20.01 1.81 -22.32
N GLY A 170 -19.82 3.08 -21.96
CA GLY A 170 -19.23 3.49 -20.68
C GLY A 170 -17.71 3.67 -20.69
N ASN A 171 -16.98 3.16 -21.68
CA ASN A 171 -15.51 3.28 -21.71
C ASN A 171 -15.03 4.71 -21.93
N LYS A 172 -15.79 5.57 -22.62
CA LYS A 172 -15.49 7.01 -22.71
C LYS A 172 -15.46 7.67 -21.31
N TRP A 173 -16.38 7.28 -20.44
CA TRP A 173 -16.43 7.79 -19.07
C TRP A 173 -15.31 7.20 -18.21
N GLN A 174 -15.03 5.90 -18.37
CA GLN A 174 -13.90 5.24 -17.70
C GLN A 174 -12.55 5.81 -18.12
N LEU A 175 -12.42 6.29 -19.36
CA LEU A 175 -11.23 6.99 -19.83
C LEU A 175 -11.03 8.31 -19.08
N VAL A 176 -12.09 9.12 -18.92
CA VAL A 176 -12.03 10.39 -18.16
C VAL A 176 -11.67 10.13 -16.70
N ILE A 177 -12.31 9.14 -16.05
CA ILE A 177 -11.98 8.73 -14.68
C ILE A 177 -10.53 8.28 -14.58
N GLY A 178 -10.06 7.44 -15.51
CA GLY A 178 -8.69 6.95 -15.54
C GLY A 178 -7.67 8.07 -15.72
N LEU A 179 -7.95 9.06 -16.58
CA LEU A 179 -7.10 10.22 -16.79
C LEU A 179 -7.04 11.08 -15.53
N PHE A 180 -8.18 11.36 -14.91
CA PHE A 180 -8.24 12.11 -13.66
C PHE A 180 -7.46 11.38 -12.54
N ALA A 181 -7.67 10.08 -12.39
CA ALA A 181 -6.95 9.26 -11.42
C ALA A 181 -5.43 9.28 -11.69
N LEU A 182 -5.01 9.18 -12.95
CA LEU A 182 -3.60 9.21 -13.31
C LEU A 182 -2.95 10.56 -12.97
N VAL A 183 -3.60 11.68 -13.36
CA VAL A 183 -3.12 13.03 -13.04
C VAL A 183 -3.08 13.24 -11.52
N PHE A 184 -4.12 12.81 -10.81
CA PHE A 184 -4.17 12.90 -9.35
C PHE A 184 -3.03 12.13 -8.69
N GLN A 185 -2.75 10.89 -9.11
CA GLN A 185 -1.67 10.09 -8.53
C GLN A 185 -0.28 10.64 -8.86
N ILE A 186 -0.08 11.21 -10.06
CA ILE A 186 1.16 11.91 -10.43
C ILE A 186 1.33 13.17 -9.58
N GLY A 187 0.28 13.97 -9.39
CA GLY A 187 0.32 15.12 -8.49
C GLY A 187 0.62 14.72 -7.05
N ALA A 188 -0.05 13.67 -6.55
CA ALA A 188 0.13 13.15 -5.20
C ALA A 188 1.57 12.73 -4.91
N ILE A 189 2.24 12.04 -5.84
CA ILE A 189 3.64 11.62 -5.62
C ILE A 189 4.63 12.79 -5.67
N ILE A 190 4.35 13.81 -6.49
CA ILE A 190 5.17 15.03 -6.53
C ILE A 190 5.08 15.77 -5.20
N LEU A 191 3.86 15.87 -4.63
CA LEU A 191 3.61 16.53 -3.35
C LEU A 191 4.09 15.72 -2.14
N ALA A 192 4.01 14.38 -2.19
CA ALA A 192 4.46 13.49 -1.12
C ALA A 192 6.00 13.40 -1.02
N GLY A 193 6.72 13.86 -2.04
CA GLY A 193 8.18 13.82 -2.10
C GLY A 193 8.69 12.73 -3.03
N ILE A 194 9.27 13.16 -4.16
CA ILE A 194 9.82 12.26 -5.18
C ILE A 194 10.95 11.37 -4.64
N GLN A 195 11.61 11.81 -3.57
CA GLN A 195 12.64 11.05 -2.86
C GLN A 195 12.17 9.66 -2.40
N TYR A 196 10.95 9.54 -1.88
CA TYR A 196 10.44 8.24 -1.43
C TYR A 196 10.17 7.31 -2.63
N LEU A 197 9.73 7.85 -3.77
CA LEU A 197 9.64 7.09 -5.02
C LEU A 197 11.02 6.61 -5.49
N LEU A 198 12.03 7.48 -5.42
CA LEU A 198 13.40 7.14 -5.80
C LEU A 198 13.99 6.03 -4.93
N ILE A 199 13.65 6.02 -3.63
CA ILE A 199 14.05 4.96 -2.70
C ILE A 199 13.31 3.64 -2.99
N CYS A 200 12.03 3.69 -3.38
CA CYS A 200 11.30 2.49 -3.83
C CYS A 200 12.02 1.77 -4.98
N LEU A 201 12.65 2.50 -5.91
CA LEU A 201 13.39 1.91 -7.03
C LEU A 201 14.57 1.05 -6.57
N ILE A 202 15.22 1.41 -5.46
CA ILE A 202 16.29 0.60 -4.84
C ILE A 202 15.70 -0.72 -4.34
N ILE A 203 14.56 -0.66 -3.65
CA ILE A 203 13.88 -1.84 -3.08
C ILE A 203 13.33 -2.76 -4.18
N TYR A 204 13.02 -2.22 -5.35
CA TYR A 204 12.59 -3.03 -6.50
C TYR A 204 13.70 -3.92 -7.06
N ILE A 205 14.98 -3.59 -6.86
CA ILE A 205 16.10 -4.39 -7.38
C ILE A 205 16.05 -5.85 -6.87
N PRO A 206 15.98 -6.12 -5.55
CA PRO A 206 15.75 -7.48 -5.05
C PRO A 206 14.55 -8.18 -5.68
N GLY A 207 13.44 -7.45 -5.86
CA GLY A 207 12.23 -7.98 -6.51
C GLY A 207 12.48 -8.41 -7.96
N ILE A 208 13.22 -7.61 -8.73
CA ILE A 208 13.60 -7.92 -10.11
C ILE A 208 14.51 -9.16 -10.15
N VAL A 209 15.44 -9.31 -9.19
CA VAL A 209 16.28 -10.51 -9.08
C VAL A 209 15.43 -11.77 -8.87
N PHE A 210 14.45 -11.72 -7.96
CA PHE A 210 13.52 -12.83 -7.78
C PHE A 210 12.69 -13.12 -9.03
N TYR A 211 12.22 -12.08 -9.73
CA TYR A 211 11.51 -12.21 -11.00
C TYR A 211 12.37 -12.88 -12.08
N MET A 212 13.63 -12.47 -12.23
CA MET A 212 14.58 -13.07 -13.17
C MET A 212 14.80 -14.56 -12.90
N PHE A 213 14.99 -14.94 -11.63
CA PHE A 213 15.19 -16.33 -11.25
C PHE A 213 13.93 -17.17 -11.52
N ALA A 214 12.75 -16.66 -11.16
CA ALA A 214 11.48 -17.33 -11.40
C ALA A 214 11.28 -17.60 -12.90
N ARG A 215 11.55 -16.60 -13.73
CA ARG A 215 11.36 -16.68 -15.17
C ARG A 215 12.37 -17.57 -15.87
N LYS A 216 13.63 -17.55 -15.44
CA LYS A 216 14.65 -18.51 -15.91
C LYS A 216 14.17 -19.95 -15.71
N ASN A 217 13.60 -20.26 -14.54
CA ASN A 217 13.12 -21.60 -14.22
C ASN A 217 11.82 -21.98 -14.96
N ALA A 218 11.04 -21.01 -15.42
CA ALA A 218 9.74 -21.27 -16.07
C ALA A 218 9.81 -21.28 -17.60
N VAL A 219 10.62 -20.41 -18.21
CA VAL A 219 10.65 -20.19 -19.68
C VAL A 219 12.08 -20.24 -20.24
N ASN A 220 13.07 -20.65 -19.43
CA ASN A 220 14.51 -20.69 -19.77
C ASN A 220 15.06 -19.36 -20.33
N ARG A 221 14.46 -18.24 -19.91
CA ARG A 221 14.87 -16.88 -20.29
C ARG A 221 14.77 -15.96 -19.09
N PHE A 222 15.78 -15.13 -18.89
CA PHE A 222 15.83 -14.17 -17.77
C PHE A 222 14.83 -13.02 -17.95
N LEU A 223 15.00 -12.19 -18.99
CA LEU A 223 14.15 -11.03 -19.28
C LEU A 223 13.94 -10.88 -20.80
N THR A 224 12.85 -10.22 -21.21
CA THR A 224 12.63 -9.81 -22.61
C THR A 224 13.42 -8.53 -22.88
N LYS A 225 13.59 -8.15 -24.15
CA LYS A 225 14.29 -6.90 -24.52
C LYS A 225 13.68 -5.67 -23.82
N ARG A 226 12.34 -5.60 -23.72
CA ARG A 226 11.61 -4.51 -23.06
C ARG A 226 11.78 -4.51 -21.53
N GLU A 227 11.79 -5.69 -20.93
CA GLU A 227 12.05 -5.83 -19.50
C GLU A 227 13.50 -5.49 -19.15
N TRP A 228 14.47 -5.87 -20.00
CA TRP A 228 15.87 -5.47 -19.83
C TRP A 228 16.04 -3.95 -19.86
N SER A 229 15.39 -3.26 -20.80
CA SER A 229 15.41 -1.79 -20.82
C SER A 229 14.78 -1.19 -19.56
N ALA A 230 13.66 -1.75 -19.08
CA ALA A 230 13.02 -1.27 -17.86
C ALA A 230 13.89 -1.49 -16.62
N THR A 231 14.48 -2.68 -16.49
CA THR A 231 15.43 -3.01 -15.41
C THR A 231 16.65 -2.10 -15.45
N ALA A 232 17.22 -1.82 -16.62
CA ALA A 232 18.36 -0.92 -16.75
C ALA A 232 18.02 0.51 -16.29
N VAL A 233 16.85 1.02 -16.64
CA VAL A 233 16.37 2.33 -16.17
C VAL A 233 16.17 2.35 -14.66
N ILE A 234 15.54 1.31 -14.09
CA ILE A 234 15.34 1.19 -12.64
C ILE A 234 16.69 1.14 -11.90
N CYS A 235 17.63 0.34 -12.38
CA CYS A 235 18.97 0.24 -11.79
C CYS A 235 19.75 1.56 -11.90
N ALA A 236 19.71 2.22 -13.05
CA ALA A 236 20.36 3.52 -13.24
C ALA A 236 19.77 4.58 -12.31
N ALA A 237 18.44 4.62 -12.19
CA ALA A 237 17.75 5.51 -11.27
C ALA A 237 18.11 5.18 -9.81
N ALA A 238 18.16 3.91 -9.42
CA ALA A 238 18.57 3.50 -8.07
C ALA A 238 20.02 3.90 -7.74
N VAL A 239 20.96 3.75 -8.67
CA VAL A 239 22.34 4.23 -8.51
C VAL A 239 22.38 5.75 -8.34
N ALA A 240 21.62 6.49 -9.17
CA ALA A 240 21.48 7.93 -9.02
C ALA A 240 20.88 8.31 -7.66
N THR A 241 19.86 7.58 -7.17
CA THR A 241 19.29 7.79 -5.83
C THR A 241 20.33 7.60 -4.74
N ILE A 242 21.13 6.53 -4.80
CA ILE A 242 22.19 6.26 -3.81
C ILE A 242 23.21 7.41 -3.83
N PHE A 243 23.60 7.87 -5.01
CA PHE A 243 24.51 9.01 -5.15
C PHE A 243 23.91 10.31 -4.58
N LEU A 244 22.63 10.59 -4.85
CA LEU A 244 21.95 11.79 -4.32
C LEU A 244 21.80 11.74 -2.80
N LEU A 245 21.56 10.55 -2.23
CA LEU A 245 21.55 10.32 -0.79
C LEU A 245 22.94 10.51 -0.17
N SER A 246 24.00 9.98 -0.80
CA SER A 246 25.36 10.09 -0.28
C SER A 246 25.91 11.52 -0.31
N ASN A 247 25.46 12.34 -1.27
CA ASN A 247 25.82 13.75 -1.36
C ASN A 247 24.92 14.66 -0.49
N GLY A 248 23.97 14.10 0.26
CA GLY A 248 23.06 14.86 1.11
C GLY A 248 22.10 15.77 0.35
N ILE A 249 21.86 15.52 -0.94
CA ILE A 249 20.90 16.27 -1.76
C ILE A 249 19.47 15.79 -1.46
N ILE A 250 19.33 14.50 -1.14
CA ILE A 250 18.08 13.91 -0.67
C ILE A 250 18.22 13.62 0.82
N HIS A 251 17.25 14.07 1.62
CA HIS A 251 17.16 13.78 3.04
C HIS A 251 16.03 12.78 3.31
N ILE A 252 16.30 11.84 4.22
CA ILE A 252 15.37 10.79 4.64
C ILE A 252 14.70 11.20 5.95
#